data_AF-A0A258BQQ7-F1
#
_entry.id   AF-A0A258BQQ7-F1
#
_cell.length_a   1.000
_cell.length_b   1.000
_cell.length_c   1.000
_cell.angle_alpha   90.00
_cell.angle_beta   90.00
_cell.angle_gamma   90.00
#
_symmetry.space_group_name_H-M   'P 1'
#
loop_
_entity.id
_entity.type
_entity.pdbx_description
1 polymer ?
#
loop_
_entity_poly.entity_id
_entity_poly.type
_entity_poly.pdbx_seq_one_letter_code
_entity_poly.pdbx_strand_id
1 'polypeptide(L)'
;MTAPALRLWTGKTVHHRYAPFERRFAYDIALIDLDIDRLTEAGRQSWLFSIGRPGVFSFLPEDHGEKRKGAPLRPWAEEMFRKAGVELAGGVIRLVTFPRHLFYKFAPLSLWYGYGVDGALRGIIYEVNNTFGERHCYVAATGPERSEHEAEKTFHVSPFMDVSGQYRFTLRAPGGNLRVTVENWINGAR
;
A
#
# COMPACT_ATOMS: atom_id res chain seq x y z
N MET A 1 11.93 -10.27 19.06
CA MET A 1 12.77 -9.25 18.39
C MET A 1 11.86 -8.33 17.60
N THR A 2 11.86 -7.03 17.90
CA THR A 2 11.02 -6.04 17.19
C THR A 2 11.46 -5.93 15.73
N ALA A 3 10.50 -5.81 14.80
CA ALA A 3 10.84 -5.58 13.39
C ALA A 3 11.68 -4.27 13.23
N PRO A 4 12.65 -4.22 12.29
CA PRO A 4 13.36 -3.00 11.96
C PRO A 4 12.42 -1.90 11.45
N ALA A 5 12.83 -0.64 11.63
CA ALA A 5 12.09 0.54 11.21
C ALA A 5 11.93 0.64 9.67
N LEU A 6 12.91 0.16 8.91
CA LEU A 6 12.85 0.02 7.46
C LEU A 6 13.25 -1.40 7.05
N ARG A 7 12.53 -1.95 6.06
CA ARG A 7 12.87 -3.19 5.35
C ARG A 7 12.78 -2.96 3.85
N LEU A 8 13.60 -3.68 3.09
CA LEU A 8 13.52 -3.75 1.65
C LEU A 8 12.89 -5.08 1.24
N TRP A 9 11.86 -5.01 0.41
CA TRP A 9 11.25 -6.16 -0.25
C TRP A 9 11.64 -6.13 -1.72
N THR A 10 12.19 -7.22 -2.23
CA THR A 10 12.42 -7.42 -3.66
C THR A 10 11.45 -8.48 -4.17
N GLY A 11 10.88 -8.28 -5.35
CA GLY A 11 9.93 -9.22 -5.91
C GLY A 11 9.59 -8.93 -7.35
N LYS A 12 8.50 -9.54 -7.82
CA LYS A 12 8.00 -9.37 -9.19
C LYS A 12 6.56 -8.89 -9.17
N THR A 13 6.26 -7.92 -10.01
CA THR A 13 4.88 -7.55 -10.33
C THR A 13 4.52 -8.17 -11.68
N VAL A 14 3.37 -8.83 -11.74
CA VAL A 14 2.79 -9.36 -12.98
C VAL A 14 1.50 -8.63 -13.21
N HIS A 15 1.38 -8.02 -14.39
CA HIS A 15 0.14 -7.47 -14.87
C HIS A 15 -0.37 -8.35 -15.99
N HIS A 16 -1.65 -8.69 -15.92
CA HIS A 16 -2.33 -9.48 -16.92
C HIS A 16 -3.66 -8.82 -17.22
N ARG A 17 -3.84 -8.44 -18.48
CA ARG A 17 -5.09 -7.93 -19.02
C ARG A 17 -5.65 -8.99 -19.95
N TYR A 18 -6.89 -9.43 -19.71
CA TYR A 18 -7.56 -10.45 -20.53
C TYR A 18 -8.28 -9.83 -21.72
N ALA A 19 -8.92 -8.67 -21.54
CA ALA A 19 -9.68 -7.98 -22.59
C ALA A 19 -9.22 -6.52 -22.79
N PRO A 20 -9.39 -5.94 -24.00
CA PRO A 20 -9.89 -6.57 -25.24
C PRO A 20 -8.85 -7.45 -25.94
N PHE A 21 -7.56 -7.31 -25.60
CA PHE A 21 -6.48 -8.16 -26.08
C PHE A 21 -5.68 -8.69 -24.90
N GLU A 22 -5.36 -9.97 -24.92
CA GLU A 22 -4.54 -10.56 -23.88
C GLU A 22 -3.14 -9.95 -23.90
N ARG A 23 -2.77 -9.30 -22.80
CA ARG A 23 -1.43 -8.75 -22.61
C ARG A 23 -0.95 -9.08 -21.21
N ARG A 24 0.23 -9.67 -21.15
CA ARG A 24 0.92 -9.99 -19.90
C ARG A 24 2.30 -9.36 -19.90
N PHE A 25 2.62 -8.64 -18.83
CA PHE A 25 3.96 -8.12 -18.60
C PHE A 25 4.36 -8.35 -17.15
N ALA A 26 5.65 -8.61 -16.95
CA ALA A 26 6.21 -8.84 -15.63
C ALA A 26 7.55 -8.10 -15.52
N TYR A 27 7.80 -7.51 -14.36
CA TYR A 27 9.05 -6.80 -14.09
C TYR A 27 9.39 -6.90 -12.61
N ASP A 28 10.68 -6.78 -12.33
CA ASP A 28 11.20 -6.76 -10.97
C ASP A 28 10.85 -5.43 -10.29
N ILE A 29 10.49 -5.52 -9.02
CA ILE A 29 10.16 -4.38 -8.19
C ILE A 29 10.91 -4.44 -6.87
N ALA A 30 11.15 -3.26 -6.30
CA ALA A 30 11.64 -3.07 -4.95
C ALA A 30 10.65 -2.19 -4.18
N LEU A 31 10.18 -2.68 -3.05
CA LEU A 31 9.29 -1.95 -2.13
C LEU A 31 10.02 -1.72 -0.81
N ILE A 32 9.73 -0.58 -0.19
CA ILE A 32 10.15 -0.31 1.18
C ILE A 32 8.98 -0.61 2.13
N ASP A 33 9.31 -1.11 3.32
CA ASP A 33 8.37 -1.37 4.41
C ASP A 33 8.81 -0.59 5.65
N LEU A 34 8.03 0.43 5.99
CA LEU A 34 8.34 1.43 6.99
C LEU A 34 7.41 1.32 8.19
N ASP A 35 7.96 1.42 9.38
CA ASP A 35 7.20 1.78 10.57
C ASP A 35 6.99 3.30 10.60
N ILE A 36 5.73 3.75 10.53
CA ILE A 36 5.42 5.19 10.34
C ILE A 36 5.78 6.05 11.56
N ASP A 37 5.96 5.45 12.74
CA ASP A 37 6.38 6.17 13.95
C ASP A 37 7.90 6.20 14.11
N ARG A 38 8.62 5.34 13.40
CA ARG A 38 10.08 5.19 13.51
C ARG A 38 10.81 5.70 12.27
N LEU A 39 10.23 6.68 11.57
CA LEU A 39 10.82 7.23 10.35
C LEU A 39 12.22 7.83 10.57
N THR A 40 12.47 8.50 11.70
CA THR A 40 13.82 9.02 12.00
C THR A 40 14.86 7.91 12.11
N GLU A 41 14.48 6.76 12.68
CA GLU A 41 15.34 5.57 12.74
C GLU A 41 15.54 4.98 11.34
N ALA A 42 14.46 4.84 10.56
CA ALA A 42 14.51 4.35 9.18
C ALA A 42 15.48 5.17 8.31
N GLY A 43 15.45 6.51 8.43
CA GLY A 43 16.35 7.41 7.70
C GLY A 43 17.83 7.33 8.11
N ARG A 44 18.16 6.65 9.22
CA ARG A 44 19.54 6.41 9.67
C ARG A 44 20.07 5.04 9.25
N GLN A 45 19.21 4.15 8.73
CA GLN A 45 19.62 2.79 8.38
C GLN A 45 20.49 2.73 7.11
N SER A 46 20.41 3.72 6.23
CA SER A 46 21.22 3.76 5.00
C SER A 46 21.48 5.21 4.57
N TRP A 47 22.70 5.47 4.11
CA TRP A 47 23.08 6.78 3.56
C TRP A 47 22.43 7.06 2.20
N LEU A 48 21.97 6.03 1.49
CA LEU A 48 21.28 6.12 0.19
C LEU A 48 19.79 6.44 0.34
N PHE A 49 19.24 6.34 1.56
CA PHE A 49 17.81 6.50 1.83
C PHE A 49 17.55 7.74 2.68
N SER A 50 16.58 8.55 2.28
CA SER A 50 16.20 9.76 3.01
C SER A 50 14.71 9.82 3.33
N ILE A 51 14.38 10.37 4.49
CA ILE A 51 13.01 10.67 4.90
C ILE A 51 12.75 12.17 4.77
N GLY A 52 11.63 12.55 4.16
CA GLY A 52 11.15 13.93 4.09
C GLY A 52 11.96 14.88 3.20
N ARG A 53 13.01 14.37 2.52
CA ARG A 53 13.85 15.14 1.60
C ARG A 53 14.24 14.31 0.38
N PRO A 54 14.50 14.93 -0.78
CA PRO A 54 15.04 14.24 -1.96
C PRO A 54 16.38 13.54 -1.66
N GLY A 55 16.62 12.44 -2.37
CA GLY A 55 17.81 11.59 -2.25
C GLY A 55 17.82 10.54 -3.35
N VAL A 56 18.81 9.63 -3.33
CA VAL A 56 18.89 8.52 -4.30
C VAL A 56 17.64 7.65 -4.19
N PHE A 57 17.29 7.26 -2.96
CA PHE A 57 15.99 6.75 -2.59
C PHE A 57 15.40 7.62 -1.49
N SER A 58 14.11 7.90 -1.55
CA SER A 58 13.46 8.72 -0.53
C SER A 58 12.02 8.30 -0.25
N PHE A 59 11.58 8.59 0.96
CA PHE A 59 10.19 8.53 1.37
C PHE A 59 9.76 9.92 1.82
N LEU A 60 8.72 10.47 1.18
CA LEU A 60 8.12 11.73 1.57
C LEU A 60 6.74 11.45 2.16
N PRO A 61 6.50 11.75 3.45
CA PRO A 61 5.18 11.57 4.06
C PRO A 61 4.05 12.27 3.29
N GLU A 62 4.33 13.40 2.65
CA GLU A 62 3.37 14.16 1.83
C GLU A 62 2.81 13.37 0.63
N ASP A 63 3.45 12.28 0.22
CA ASP A 63 2.94 11.40 -0.84
C ASP A 63 1.91 10.40 -0.36
N HIS A 64 1.57 10.41 0.92
CA HIS A 64 0.84 9.34 1.57
C HIS A 64 -0.23 9.91 2.49
N GLY A 65 -1.34 9.21 2.58
CA GLY A 65 -2.42 9.57 3.48
C GLY A 65 -3.27 10.75 2.98
N GLU A 66 -3.60 11.68 3.88
CA GLU A 66 -4.41 12.86 3.56
C GLU A 66 -3.69 13.78 2.56
N LYS A 67 -4.39 14.26 1.53
CA LYS A 67 -3.86 15.23 0.54
C LYS A 67 -3.75 16.64 1.10
N ARG A 68 -3.08 16.78 2.24
CA ARG A 68 -2.82 18.06 2.89
C ARG A 68 -1.36 18.09 3.32
N LYS A 69 -0.66 19.16 2.94
CA LYS A 69 0.76 19.33 3.27
C LYS A 69 0.95 19.32 4.79
N GLY A 70 1.89 18.50 5.27
CA GLY A 70 2.16 18.35 6.69
C GLY A 70 1.12 17.57 7.48
N ALA A 71 0.14 16.93 6.83
CA ALA A 71 -0.81 16.07 7.53
C ALA A 71 -0.08 14.88 8.18
N PRO A 72 -0.37 14.58 9.46
CA PRO A 72 0.26 13.45 10.15
C PRO A 72 -0.32 12.13 9.62
N LEU A 73 0.55 11.17 9.34
CA LEU A 73 0.17 9.88 8.75
C LEU A 73 -0.68 9.02 9.71
N ARG A 74 -0.29 8.97 10.99
CA ARG A 74 -0.93 8.10 11.99
C ARG A 74 -2.40 8.46 12.24
N PRO A 75 -2.76 9.71 12.59
CA PRO A 75 -4.16 10.08 12.81
C PRO A 75 -5.04 9.83 11.58
N TRP A 76 -4.49 10.06 10.36
CA TRP A 76 -5.20 9.74 9.13
C TRP A 76 -5.45 8.23 8.99
N ALA A 77 -4.43 7.40 9.19
CA ALA A 77 -4.55 5.95 9.04
C ALA A 77 -5.50 5.36 10.09
N GLU A 78 -5.39 5.78 11.35
CA GLU A 78 -6.28 5.37 12.44
C GLU A 78 -7.73 5.74 12.15
N GLU A 79 -7.99 6.95 11.62
CA GLU A 79 -9.33 7.37 11.24
C GLU A 79 -9.90 6.51 10.09
N MET A 80 -9.08 6.15 9.11
CA MET A 80 -9.48 5.25 8.02
C MET A 80 -9.84 3.86 8.54
N PHE A 81 -9.04 3.30 9.46
CA PHE A 81 -9.33 2.03 10.12
C PHE A 81 -10.62 2.11 10.95
N ARG A 82 -10.77 3.17 11.75
CA ARG A 82 -11.94 3.38 12.60
C ARG A 82 -13.23 3.47 11.79
N LYS A 83 -13.22 4.18 10.65
CA LYS A 83 -14.36 4.25 9.72
C LYS A 83 -14.76 2.89 9.15
N ALA A 84 -13.81 1.97 9.03
CA ALA A 84 -14.03 0.61 8.58
C ALA A 84 -14.33 -0.37 9.73
N GLY A 85 -14.49 0.11 10.97
CA GLY A 85 -14.75 -0.73 12.15
C GLY A 85 -13.52 -1.52 12.63
N VAL A 86 -12.31 -1.13 12.23
CA VAL A 86 -11.05 -1.75 12.66
C VAL A 86 -10.43 -0.90 13.76
N GLU A 87 -10.23 -1.50 14.94
CA GLU A 87 -9.56 -0.84 16.06
C GLU A 87 -8.15 -1.38 16.26
N LEU A 88 -7.17 -0.47 16.24
CA LEU A 88 -5.75 -0.81 16.43
C LEU A 88 -5.29 -0.67 17.89
N ALA A 89 -6.05 0.06 18.72
CA ALA A 89 -5.72 0.36 20.11
C ALA A 89 -4.29 0.93 20.32
N GLY A 90 -3.80 1.73 19.36
CA GLY A 90 -2.44 2.29 19.40
C GLY A 90 -1.33 1.34 18.94
N GLY A 91 -1.68 0.21 18.32
CA GLY A 91 -0.70 -0.71 17.75
C GLY A 91 0.08 -0.11 16.57
N VAL A 92 1.05 -0.91 16.10
CA VAL A 92 1.99 -0.50 15.06
C VAL A 92 1.26 -0.32 13.73
N ILE A 93 1.63 0.71 12.97
CA ILE A 93 1.19 0.89 11.59
C ILE A 93 2.41 0.83 10.69
N ARG A 94 2.38 -0.08 9.71
CA ARG A 94 3.46 -0.22 8.73
C ARG A 94 2.98 0.13 7.34
N LEU A 95 3.81 0.83 6.58
CA LEU A 95 3.53 1.23 5.21
C LEU A 95 4.49 0.51 4.26
N VAL A 96 3.94 -0.30 3.37
CA VAL A 96 4.68 -0.92 2.25
C VAL A 96 4.37 -0.17 0.97
N THR A 97 5.39 0.44 0.36
CA THR A 97 5.22 1.30 -0.81
C THR A 97 6.47 1.29 -1.71
N PHE A 98 6.35 1.87 -2.90
CA PHE A 98 7.50 2.15 -3.75
C PHE A 98 8.29 3.34 -3.19
N PRO A 99 9.61 3.24 -3.02
CA PRO A 99 10.42 4.40 -2.69
C PRO A 99 10.41 5.37 -3.88
N ARG A 100 10.43 6.67 -3.61
CA ARG A 100 10.84 7.63 -4.63
C ARG A 100 12.29 7.37 -4.99
N HIS A 101 12.63 7.56 -6.26
CA HIS A 101 14.01 7.64 -6.74
C HIS A 101 14.14 8.79 -7.74
N LEU A 102 15.38 9.14 -8.10
CA LEU A 102 15.79 10.42 -8.73
C LEU A 102 14.87 11.00 -9.83
N PHE A 103 14.09 10.18 -10.55
CA PHE A 103 13.20 10.60 -11.65
C PHE A 103 11.78 10.01 -11.61
N TYR A 104 11.39 9.32 -10.53
CA TYR A 104 10.12 8.61 -10.46
C TYR A 104 9.49 8.70 -9.07
N LYS A 105 8.24 9.16 -9.04
CA LYS A 105 7.44 9.38 -7.82
C LYS A 105 6.26 8.41 -7.69
N PHE A 106 5.99 7.59 -8.71
CA PHE A 106 4.70 6.92 -8.79
C PHE A 106 4.66 5.63 -7.94
N ALA A 107 3.87 5.67 -6.86
CA ALA A 107 3.50 4.52 -6.05
C ALA A 107 2.04 4.15 -6.35
N PRO A 108 1.77 3.28 -7.36
CA PRO A 108 0.40 2.96 -7.79
C PRO A 108 -0.45 2.35 -6.69
N LEU A 109 0.18 1.56 -5.83
CA LEU A 109 -0.45 0.90 -4.70
C LEU A 109 0.49 0.98 -3.50
N SER A 110 -0.06 1.45 -2.39
CA SER A 110 0.58 1.53 -1.08
C SER A 110 -0.27 0.76 -0.08
N LEU A 111 0.37 -0.08 0.72
CA LEU A 111 -0.29 -1.01 1.64
C LEU A 111 -0.01 -0.57 3.07
N TRP A 112 -1.05 -0.23 3.81
CA TRP A 112 -0.95 0.14 5.22
C TRP A 112 -1.43 -1.01 6.09
N TYR A 113 -0.51 -1.65 6.80
CA TYR A 113 -0.82 -2.71 7.74
C TYR A 113 -1.07 -2.12 9.12
N GLY A 114 -2.27 -2.30 9.63
CA GLY A 114 -2.63 -1.93 10.99
C GLY A 114 -2.57 -3.15 11.91
N TYR A 115 -1.71 -3.07 12.93
CA TYR A 115 -1.57 -4.12 13.95
C TYR A 115 -2.23 -3.68 15.25
N GLY A 116 -2.72 -4.66 16.03
CA GLY A 116 -3.09 -4.45 17.42
C GLY A 116 -1.87 -4.38 18.34
N VAL A 117 -2.08 -4.00 19.60
CA VAL A 117 -1.02 -4.00 20.63
C VAL A 117 -0.48 -5.40 20.94
N ASP A 118 -1.25 -6.44 20.63
CA ASP A 118 -0.87 -7.85 20.70
C ASP A 118 -0.01 -8.31 19.52
N GLY A 119 0.24 -7.43 18.54
CA GLY A 119 0.98 -7.73 17.32
C GLY A 119 0.17 -8.47 16.26
N ALA A 120 -1.12 -8.71 16.48
CA ALA A 120 -1.99 -9.33 15.48
C ALA A 120 -2.35 -8.31 14.39
N LEU A 121 -2.37 -8.75 13.12
CA LEU A 121 -2.82 -7.91 12.02
C LEU A 121 -4.34 -7.72 12.11
N ARG A 122 -4.80 -6.48 12.24
CA ARG A 122 -6.22 -6.13 12.44
C ARG A 122 -6.88 -5.60 11.17
N GLY A 123 -6.12 -4.89 10.35
CA GLY A 123 -6.63 -4.41 9.07
C GLY A 123 -5.54 -4.00 8.09
N ILE A 124 -5.99 -3.74 6.86
CA ILE A 124 -5.18 -3.17 5.80
C ILE A 124 -5.88 -1.99 5.11
N ILE A 125 -5.11 -0.96 4.73
CA ILE A 125 -5.54 0.07 3.78
C ILE A 125 -4.79 -0.14 2.47
N TYR A 126 -5.54 -0.28 1.38
CA TYR A 126 -5.06 -0.22 0.01
C TYR A 126 -5.19 1.22 -0.48
N GLU A 127 -4.12 2.00 -0.37
CA GLU A 127 -4.03 3.34 -0.93
C GLU A 127 -3.61 3.22 -2.40
N VAL A 128 -4.56 3.46 -3.30
CA VAL A 128 -4.40 3.39 -4.75
C VAL A 128 -4.28 4.79 -5.32
N ASN A 129 -3.18 5.04 -6.05
CA ASN A 129 -2.95 6.30 -6.74
C ASN A 129 -3.07 6.09 -8.25
N ASN A 130 -3.73 7.01 -8.95
CA ASN A 130 -3.77 6.98 -10.42
C ASN A 130 -2.77 7.96 -11.04
N THR A 131 -2.60 7.86 -12.35
CA THR A 131 -1.70 8.74 -13.13
C THR A 131 -2.19 10.18 -13.24
N PHE A 132 -3.45 10.45 -12.89
CA PHE A 132 -4.06 11.78 -12.88
C PHE A 132 -3.90 12.50 -11.53
N GLY A 133 -3.18 11.88 -10.57
CA GLY A 133 -2.92 12.46 -9.25
C GLY A 133 -4.08 12.33 -8.27
N GLU A 134 -5.10 11.56 -8.62
CA GLU A 134 -6.20 11.19 -7.74
C GLU A 134 -5.81 9.98 -6.86
N ARG A 135 -6.48 9.86 -5.71
CA ARG A 135 -6.18 8.83 -4.70
C ARG A 135 -7.48 8.25 -4.18
N HIS A 136 -7.51 6.94 -4.03
CA HIS A 136 -8.60 6.24 -3.39
C HIS A 136 -8.06 5.22 -2.38
N CYS A 137 -8.75 5.04 -1.27
CA CYS A 137 -8.35 4.13 -0.22
C CYS A 137 -9.44 3.10 0.05
N TYR A 138 -9.10 1.82 -0.12
CA TYR A 138 -9.96 0.71 0.30
C TYR A 138 -9.45 0.18 1.64
N VAL A 139 -10.32 0.03 2.62
CA VAL A 139 -9.94 -0.44 3.97
C VAL A 139 -10.66 -1.75 4.22
N ALA A 140 -9.94 -2.74 4.76
CA ALA A 140 -10.51 -4.03 5.12
C ALA A 140 -9.97 -4.52 6.45
N ALA A 141 -10.83 -5.16 7.25
CA ALA A 141 -10.42 -5.93 8.41
C ALA A 141 -9.73 -7.23 7.95
N THR A 142 -8.68 -7.65 8.64
CA THR A 142 -7.89 -8.83 8.27
C THR A 142 -8.01 -9.94 9.29
N GLY A 143 -7.99 -11.19 8.81
CA GLY A 143 -7.80 -12.38 9.63
C GLY A 143 -6.34 -12.85 9.69
N PRO A 144 -6.03 -13.86 10.54
CA PRO A 144 -4.65 -14.21 10.92
C PRO A 144 -3.75 -14.82 9.83
N GLU A 145 -4.29 -15.38 8.74
CA GLU A 145 -3.47 -16.11 7.75
C GLU A 145 -3.64 -15.64 6.30
N ARG A 146 -4.88 -15.65 5.80
CA ARG A 146 -5.23 -15.24 4.44
C ARG A 146 -6.49 -14.40 4.53
N SER A 147 -6.42 -13.19 3.99
CA SER A 147 -7.57 -12.31 3.94
C SER A 147 -7.86 -11.98 2.49
N GLU A 148 -9.00 -12.47 2.01
CA GLU A 148 -9.60 -12.03 0.76
C GLU A 148 -10.52 -10.86 1.09
N HIS A 149 -10.31 -9.75 0.41
CA HIS A 149 -11.12 -8.55 0.57
C HIS A 149 -11.71 -8.19 -0.78
N GLU A 150 -13.02 -7.97 -0.82
CA GLU A 150 -13.72 -7.46 -1.99
C GLU A 150 -14.16 -6.03 -1.71
N ALA A 151 -13.94 -5.14 -2.67
CA ALA A 151 -14.38 -3.77 -2.59
C ALA A 151 -14.93 -3.33 -3.95
N GLU A 152 -16.04 -2.59 -3.94
CA GLU A 152 -16.57 -1.99 -5.17
C GLU A 152 -15.55 -1.02 -5.75
N LYS A 153 -15.30 -1.11 -7.06
CA LYS A 153 -14.43 -0.14 -7.73
C LYS A 153 -15.20 1.15 -7.88
N THR A 154 -14.81 2.15 -7.10
CA THR A 154 -15.42 3.48 -7.12
C THR A 154 -14.53 4.52 -7.78
N PHE A 155 -13.41 4.08 -8.40
CA PHE A 155 -12.35 4.98 -8.81
C PHE A 155 -11.59 4.59 -10.10
N HIS A 156 -11.25 5.60 -10.90
CA HIS A 156 -10.56 5.44 -12.19
C HIS A 156 -9.04 5.36 -11.99
N VAL A 157 -8.48 4.15 -11.98
CA VAL A 157 -7.03 3.95 -11.74
C VAL A 157 -6.19 3.99 -13.02
N SER A 158 -6.84 4.00 -14.19
CA SER A 158 -6.18 4.00 -15.50
C SER A 158 -7.10 4.62 -16.57
N PRO A 159 -6.57 5.49 -17.47
CA PRO A 159 -7.33 6.07 -18.59
C PRO A 159 -7.99 5.04 -19.53
N PHE A 160 -7.59 3.77 -19.43
CA PHE A 160 -8.02 2.68 -20.30
C PHE A 160 -8.97 1.68 -19.62
N MET A 161 -9.34 1.90 -18.36
CA MET A 161 -10.23 1.00 -17.60
C MET A 161 -11.46 1.77 -17.16
N ASP A 162 -12.65 1.34 -17.55
CA ASP A 162 -13.91 1.94 -17.09
C ASP A 162 -14.00 1.97 -15.56
N VAL A 163 -14.71 2.94 -15.00
CA VAL A 163 -14.93 3.07 -13.55
C VAL A 163 -15.80 1.93 -13.03
N SER A 164 -16.52 1.23 -13.92
CA SER A 164 -17.35 0.07 -13.60
C SER A 164 -16.53 -1.17 -13.18
N GLY A 165 -17.09 -1.97 -12.26
CA GLY A 165 -16.56 -3.26 -11.82
C GLY A 165 -16.32 -3.39 -10.31
N GLN A 166 -15.67 -4.48 -9.90
CA GLN A 166 -15.28 -4.76 -8.51
C GLN A 166 -13.77 -4.98 -8.45
N TYR A 167 -13.12 -4.50 -7.39
CA TYR A 167 -11.75 -4.90 -7.06
C TYR A 167 -11.79 -6.04 -6.06
N ARG A 168 -11.13 -7.14 -6.41
CA ARG A 168 -10.83 -8.22 -5.48
C ARG A 168 -9.37 -8.15 -5.08
N PHE A 169 -9.12 -7.87 -3.82
CA PHE A 169 -7.79 -7.85 -3.23
C PHE A 169 -7.57 -9.17 -2.48
N THR A 170 -6.61 -9.96 -2.92
CA THR A 170 -6.15 -11.12 -2.15
C THR A 170 -4.84 -10.76 -1.46
N LEU A 171 -4.86 -10.66 -0.14
CA LEU A 171 -3.69 -10.45 0.68
C LEU A 171 -3.28 -11.75 1.37
N ARG A 172 -2.00 -12.09 1.28
CA ARG A 172 -1.37 -13.07 2.16
C ARG A 172 -0.50 -12.32 3.16
N ALA A 173 -0.75 -12.56 4.45
CA ALA A 173 -0.06 -11.87 5.52
C ALA A 173 1.47 -12.11 5.43
N PRO A 174 2.30 -11.11 5.82
CA PRO A 174 3.74 -11.17 5.65
C PRO A 174 4.41 -12.09 6.70
N GLY A 175 4.27 -13.41 6.54
CA GLY A 175 5.06 -14.44 7.25
C GLY A 175 6.45 -14.67 6.65
N GLY A 176 7.00 -13.67 5.94
CA GLY A 176 8.25 -13.75 5.17
C GLY A 176 8.07 -13.60 3.66
N ASN A 177 6.84 -13.72 3.14
CA ASN A 177 6.51 -13.47 1.74
C ASN A 177 5.28 -12.57 1.63
N LEU A 178 5.44 -11.39 1.04
CA LEU A 178 4.32 -10.52 0.71
C LEU A 178 3.76 -10.89 -0.67
N ARG A 179 2.46 -11.21 -0.73
CA ARG A 179 1.75 -11.37 -1.99
C ARG A 179 0.43 -10.60 -1.95
N VAL A 180 0.27 -9.70 -2.91
CA VAL A 180 -0.99 -9.02 -3.18
C VAL A 180 -1.40 -9.31 -4.61
N THR A 181 -2.64 -9.76 -4.78
CA THR A 181 -3.28 -9.88 -6.09
C THR A 181 -4.44 -8.90 -6.12
N VAL A 182 -4.48 -8.07 -7.16
CA VAL A 182 -5.58 -7.15 -7.43
C VAL A 182 -6.22 -7.60 -8.72
N GLU A 183 -7.48 -8.03 -8.64
CA GLU A 183 -8.27 -8.42 -9.80
C GLU A 183 -9.35 -7.37 -10.03
N ASN A 184 -9.56 -6.98 -11.28
CA ASN A 184 -10.70 -6.18 -11.67
C ASN A 184 -11.73 -7.12 -12.28
N TRP A 185 -12.98 -7.05 -11.81
CA TRP A 185 -14.08 -7.87 -12.30
C TRP A 185 -15.18 -6.99 -12.87
N ILE A 186 -15.67 -7.31 -14.07
CA ILE A 186 -16.81 -6.62 -14.71
C ILE A 186 -17.81 -7.71 -15.12
N ASN A 187 -19.05 -7.64 -14.63
CA ASN A 187 -20.14 -8.59 -14.93
C ASN A 187 -19.76 -10.08 -14.74
N GLY A 188 -18.97 -10.41 -13.72
CA GLY A 188 -18.55 -11.79 -13.45
C GLY A 188 -17.40 -12.31 -14.32
N ALA A 189 -16.75 -11.44 -15.11
CA ALA A 189 -15.54 -11.74 -15.86
C ALA A 189 -14.34 -10.90 -15.38
N ARG A 190 -13.12 -11.45 -15.55
CA ARG A 190 -11.83 -10.83 -15.20
C ARG A 190 -11.22 -10.03 -16.34
#